data_AF-A0A3A5W2K5-F1
#
_entry.id   AF-A0A3A5W2K5-F1
#
_cell.length_a   1.000
_cell.length_b   1.000
_cell.length_c   1.000
_cell.angle_alpha   90.00
_cell.angle_beta   90.00
_cell.angle_gamma   90.00
#
_symmetry.space_group_name_H-M   'P 1'
#
loop_
_entity.id
_entity.type
_entity.pdbx_description
1 polymer ?
#
loop_
_entity_poly.entity_id
_entity_poly.type
_entity_poly.pdbx_seq_one_letter_code
_entity_poly.pdbx_strand_id
1 'polypeptide(L)'
;MQERERISMAWEKDPDALKPSKGYTRVRRVNRALMDTWFREISLVDLDTLPEEGGIVFTAWHPGGLIDPMLMMAALPGGLTFAAKSPLFKTPILGRILRAIDAKPVFRPQDNVGDKEERKKANSGLIDTLSSSVANGQRVAIFPEGITHTKAHPVKMRTGAARILLDSIRKADEMDKPRPHLVPIGLHYSDQHQFRERVSLQVNRRLTYPPLPGEDGALEPSSEELAEHGDLAHDRVWCEEMTNLLHTEIQRCNQAQETWEDRELVWRARRMIHTARSGDEVKPITFHEAVLGSRRVRAAWQYLAQNDPERNLEMETKFKKHHSEMEHIGLRSWELRDREKKISKKAFLKNMILWIWSASWMLGIVTWSAMIGTIVPYMFIRLVIIIQSKNEETHSAIGSMKLLYSVALYPIWWIFTSISIGWLLASKNSFLQDVELPGYILPALAFIPWPLVSLILLVWWPISARLHLKLFERLCKSWRNLRLWSKLRSGQVEWQDLIEMHHQLAKEMASIGEGLILPGDPDWRDPPYGKEDWEVVHLRTS
;
A
#
# COMPACT_ATOMS: atom_id res chain seq x y z
N MET A 1 -3.01 -15.56 -24.52
CA MET A 1 -2.65 -15.27 -23.13
C MET A 1 -1.28 -14.63 -23.22
N GLN A 2 -1.26 -13.32 -23.53
CA GLN A 2 0.00 -12.60 -23.67
C GLN A 2 0.68 -12.58 -22.31
N GLU A 3 1.89 -13.13 -22.31
CA GLU A 3 2.86 -13.04 -21.26
C GLU A 3 3.11 -11.54 -21.06
N ARG A 4 2.46 -10.97 -20.03
CA ARG A 4 2.79 -9.62 -19.58
C ARG A 4 4.27 -9.68 -19.27
N GLU A 5 5.07 -8.92 -20.00
CA GLU A 5 6.33 -8.44 -19.45
C GLU A 5 6.00 -7.98 -18.04
N ARG A 6 6.50 -8.73 -17.06
CA ARG A 6 6.64 -8.17 -15.74
C ARG A 6 7.58 -7.01 -15.98
N ILE A 7 7.00 -5.82 -16.11
CA ILE A 7 7.68 -4.58 -15.77
C ILE A 7 7.98 -4.76 -14.27
N SER A 8 9.02 -5.54 -13.99
CA SER A 8 9.82 -5.43 -12.80
C SER A 8 10.27 -3.99 -12.88
N MET A 9 9.52 -3.07 -12.28
CA MET A 9 9.97 -1.70 -12.16
C MET A 9 11.36 -1.79 -11.54
N ALA A 10 12.37 -1.46 -12.33
CA ALA A 10 13.71 -1.35 -11.80
C ALA A 10 13.63 -0.19 -10.82
N TRP A 11 13.58 -0.52 -9.53
CA TRP A 11 13.66 0.47 -8.48
C TRP A 11 14.74 1.48 -8.82
N GLU A 12 14.41 2.77 -8.80
CA GLU A 12 15.31 3.81 -9.26
C GLU A 12 16.65 3.77 -8.52
N LYS A 13 17.70 4.18 -9.23
CA LYS A 13 19.04 4.31 -8.67
C LYS A 13 19.12 5.58 -7.85
N ASP A 14 19.89 5.52 -6.78
CA ASP A 14 20.16 6.70 -5.98
C ASP A 14 21.02 7.69 -6.78
N PRO A 15 20.69 8.99 -6.76
CA PRO A 15 21.55 10.03 -7.29
C PRO A 15 22.94 9.98 -6.65
N ASP A 16 23.98 10.37 -7.38
CA ASP A 16 25.36 10.26 -6.89
C ASP A 16 25.61 11.07 -5.61
N ALA A 17 24.92 12.22 -5.47
CA ALA A 17 24.97 13.09 -4.30
C ALA A 17 24.34 12.46 -3.03
N LEU A 18 23.49 11.44 -3.17
CA LEU A 18 22.65 10.92 -2.08
C LEU A 18 22.92 9.46 -1.75
N LYS A 19 24.16 8.98 -1.95
CA LYS A 19 24.50 7.57 -1.74
C LYS A 19 24.26 7.13 -0.28
N PRO A 20 23.34 6.17 -0.05
CA PRO A 20 23.09 5.66 1.30
C PRO A 20 24.28 4.88 1.85
N SER A 21 24.29 4.66 3.17
CA SER A 21 25.26 3.77 3.80
C SER A 21 25.19 2.34 3.25
N LYS A 22 26.29 1.59 3.35
CA LYS A 22 26.33 0.17 2.97
C LYS A 22 25.31 -0.67 3.77
N GLY A 23 25.11 -0.33 5.04
CA GLY A 23 24.11 -0.98 5.91
C GLY A 23 22.70 -0.77 5.39
N TYR A 24 22.36 0.49 5.10
CA TYR A 24 21.07 0.87 4.53
C TYR A 24 20.82 0.18 3.19
N THR A 25 21.81 0.16 2.30
CA THR A 25 21.70 -0.48 0.98
C THR A 25 21.40 -1.99 1.09
N ARG A 26 22.01 -2.69 2.07
CA ARG A 26 21.73 -4.11 2.30
C ARG A 26 20.28 -4.34 2.75
N VAL A 27 19.79 -3.53 3.68
CA VAL A 27 18.40 -3.61 4.17
C VAL A 27 17.42 -3.25 3.05
N ARG A 28 17.69 -2.19 2.28
CA ARG A 28 16.88 -1.79 1.11
C ARG A 28 16.73 -2.92 0.09
N ARG A 29 17.80 -3.67 -0.21
CA ARG A 29 17.70 -4.83 -1.14
C ARG A 29 16.72 -5.89 -0.64
N VAL A 30 16.75 -6.19 0.65
CA VAL A 30 15.80 -7.12 1.27
C VAL A 30 14.38 -6.53 1.21
N ASN A 31 14.21 -5.25 1.55
CA ASN A 31 12.91 -4.59 1.49
C ASN A 31 12.33 -4.59 0.07
N ARG A 32 13.13 -4.30 -0.96
CA ARG A 32 12.71 -4.36 -2.37
C ARG A 32 12.18 -5.75 -2.73
N ALA A 33 12.92 -6.81 -2.39
CA ALA A 33 12.47 -8.19 -2.62
C ALA A 33 11.18 -8.54 -1.84
N LEU A 34 11.05 -8.06 -0.60
CA LEU A 34 9.83 -8.25 0.19
C LEU A 34 8.63 -7.50 -0.40
N MET A 35 8.80 -6.26 -0.84
CA MET A 35 7.74 -5.45 -1.47
C MET A 35 7.31 -6.05 -2.82
N ASP A 36 8.26 -6.48 -3.66
CA ASP A 36 7.97 -7.16 -4.94
C ASP A 36 7.24 -8.51 -4.76
N THR A 37 7.43 -9.14 -3.59
CA THR A 37 6.71 -10.37 -3.22
C THR A 37 5.34 -10.06 -2.65
N TRP A 38 5.27 -9.08 -1.73
CA TRP A 38 4.06 -8.68 -1.02
C TRP A 38 3.02 -8.06 -1.94
N PHE A 39 3.44 -7.20 -2.86
CA PHE A 39 2.55 -6.56 -3.83
C PHE A 39 2.63 -7.26 -5.18
N ARG A 40 1.50 -7.31 -5.90
CA ARG A 40 1.50 -7.77 -7.30
C ARG A 40 1.82 -6.68 -8.29
N GLU A 41 1.66 -5.44 -7.87
CA GLU A 41 1.84 -4.24 -8.65
C GLU A 41 2.21 -3.12 -7.68
N ILE A 42 3.33 -2.48 -7.97
CA ILE A 42 3.80 -1.28 -7.30
C ILE A 42 3.79 -0.21 -8.39
N SER A 43 3.32 0.99 -8.08
CA SER A 43 3.43 2.15 -8.96
C SER A 43 4.12 3.27 -8.19
N LEU A 44 5.22 3.78 -8.75
CA LEU A 44 5.92 4.94 -8.23
C LEU A 44 5.63 6.11 -9.17
N VAL A 45 5.14 7.21 -8.62
CA VAL A 45 4.64 8.36 -9.38
C VAL A 45 5.39 9.61 -8.94
N ASP A 46 5.84 10.39 -9.93
CA ASP A 46 6.45 11.71 -9.78
C ASP A 46 7.75 11.74 -8.94
N LEU A 47 8.53 10.65 -8.94
CA LEU A 47 9.83 10.59 -8.24
C LEU A 47 10.85 11.62 -8.76
N ASP A 48 10.75 11.98 -10.03
CA ASP A 48 11.55 12.98 -10.73
C ASP A 48 11.21 14.43 -10.33
N THR A 49 10.09 14.65 -9.64
CA THR A 49 9.70 15.98 -9.13
C THR A 49 10.35 16.34 -7.79
N LEU A 50 11.10 15.41 -7.20
CA LEU A 50 11.78 15.64 -5.93
C LEU A 50 12.82 16.76 -6.06
N PRO A 51 12.92 17.67 -5.08
CA PRO A 51 13.98 18.68 -5.06
C PRO A 51 15.38 18.06 -5.15
N GLU A 52 16.23 18.64 -6.01
CA GLU A 52 17.62 18.22 -6.22
C GLU A 52 18.54 18.76 -5.12
N GLU A 53 18.25 19.96 -4.61
CA GLU A 53 18.99 20.64 -3.55
C GLU A 53 18.21 20.66 -2.24
N GLY A 54 18.94 20.85 -1.13
CA GLY A 54 18.36 20.91 0.21
C GLY A 54 17.97 19.53 0.78
N GLY A 55 17.80 19.46 2.10
CA GLY A 55 17.26 18.27 2.74
C GLY A 55 15.77 18.11 2.49
N ILE A 56 15.22 16.91 2.72
CA ILE A 56 13.79 16.67 2.55
C ILE A 56 13.20 16.02 3.79
N VAL A 57 12.14 16.62 4.32
CA VAL A 57 11.23 16.01 5.28
C VAL A 57 10.05 15.41 4.52
N PHE A 58 10.04 14.09 4.37
CA PHE A 58 8.91 13.36 3.84
C PHE A 58 7.83 13.14 4.90
N THR A 59 6.60 13.42 4.53
CA THR A 59 5.43 13.20 5.39
C THR A 59 4.42 12.30 4.70
N ALA A 60 3.90 11.29 5.39
CA ALA A 60 2.85 10.43 4.87
C ALA A 60 1.85 10.10 5.98
N TRP A 61 0.62 9.74 5.62
CA TRP A 61 -0.25 9.00 6.54
C TRP A 61 0.26 7.56 6.73
N HIS A 62 -0.20 6.86 7.77
CA HIS A 62 0.39 5.57 8.18
C HIS A 62 -0.61 4.42 8.28
N PRO A 63 -1.21 3.95 7.17
CA PRO A 63 -2.26 2.94 7.24
C PRO A 63 -1.72 1.49 7.17
N GLY A 64 -0.52 1.27 6.61
CA GLY A 64 0.07 -0.06 6.38
C GLY A 64 0.99 -0.58 7.50
N GLY A 65 1.24 0.23 8.52
CA GLY A 65 2.17 -0.11 9.60
C GLY A 65 3.60 -0.27 9.04
N LEU A 66 4.32 -1.33 9.41
CA LEU A 66 5.69 -1.62 8.96
C LEU A 66 5.85 -1.62 7.42
N ILE A 67 4.78 -1.91 6.68
CA ILE A 67 4.81 -1.93 5.21
C ILE A 67 5.09 -0.52 4.64
N ASP A 68 4.57 0.55 5.26
CA ASP A 68 4.76 1.93 4.81
C ASP A 68 6.24 2.35 4.79
N PRO A 69 6.99 2.30 5.91
CA PRO A 69 8.40 2.68 5.89
C PRO A 69 9.26 1.72 5.04
N MET A 70 8.88 0.45 4.91
CA MET A 70 9.56 -0.49 4.01
C MET A 70 9.40 -0.09 2.55
N LEU A 71 8.19 0.30 2.14
CA LEU A 71 7.89 0.75 0.79
C LEU A 71 8.59 2.08 0.48
N MET A 72 8.49 3.06 1.38
CA MET A 72 9.19 4.35 1.24
C MET A 72 10.70 4.15 1.12
N MET A 73 11.29 3.26 1.94
CA MET A 73 12.70 2.90 1.84
C MET A 73 13.05 2.23 0.52
N ALA A 74 12.18 1.36 -0.01
CA ALA A 74 12.43 0.68 -1.27
C ALA A 74 12.38 1.65 -2.47
N ALA A 75 11.46 2.62 -2.42
CA ALA A 75 11.09 3.52 -3.51
C ALA A 75 11.89 4.82 -3.56
N LEU A 76 11.96 5.57 -2.45
CA LEU A 76 12.48 6.94 -2.45
C LEU A 76 14.00 6.95 -2.63
N PRO A 77 14.58 7.89 -3.39
CA PRO A 77 16.03 7.95 -3.57
C PRO A 77 16.74 8.39 -2.28
N GLY A 78 17.99 7.99 -2.16
CA GLY A 78 18.87 8.30 -1.04
C GLY A 78 18.58 7.53 0.26
N GLY A 79 19.39 7.80 1.28
CA GLY A 79 19.19 7.24 2.61
C GLY A 79 18.05 7.95 3.33
N LEU A 80 17.08 7.18 3.84
CA LEU A 80 15.91 7.71 4.55
C LEU A 80 15.97 7.41 6.03
N THR A 81 16.06 8.46 6.84
CA THR A 81 16.06 8.36 8.30
C THR A 81 14.63 8.41 8.83
N PHE A 82 14.21 7.37 9.54
CA PHE A 82 12.89 7.29 10.16
C PHE A 82 12.93 7.61 11.64
N ALA A 83 11.91 8.31 12.11
CA ALA A 83 11.61 8.45 13.53
C ALA A 83 10.75 7.24 13.97
N ALA A 84 11.33 6.27 14.69
CA ALA A 84 10.70 5.00 15.04
C ALA A 84 10.46 4.85 16.55
N LYS A 85 9.41 4.12 16.95
CA LYS A 85 9.06 3.95 18.37
C LYS A 85 10.21 3.33 19.18
N SER A 86 10.60 3.99 20.27
CA SER A 86 11.75 3.59 21.12
C SER A 86 11.75 2.11 21.55
N PRO A 87 10.61 1.48 21.92
CA PRO A 87 10.60 0.06 22.30
C PRO A 87 11.13 -0.90 21.22
N LEU A 88 11.01 -0.59 19.92
CA LEU A 88 11.51 -1.47 18.86
C LEU A 88 13.03 -1.62 18.87
N PHE A 89 13.76 -0.63 19.39
CA PHE A 89 15.23 -0.66 19.43
C PHE A 89 15.76 -1.67 20.45
N LYS A 90 14.93 -2.07 21.42
CA LYS A 90 15.22 -3.12 22.41
C LYS A 90 14.95 -4.53 21.89
N THR A 91 14.19 -4.68 20.81
CA THR A 91 13.88 -5.99 20.21
C THR A 91 15.13 -6.57 19.53
N PRO A 92 15.56 -7.81 19.86
CA PRO A 92 16.69 -8.46 19.20
C PRO A 92 16.51 -8.53 17.68
N ILE A 93 17.61 -8.44 16.93
CA ILE A 93 17.66 -8.38 15.45
C ILE A 93 17.02 -7.11 14.88
N LEU A 94 15.76 -6.81 15.19
CA LEU A 94 15.04 -5.63 14.71
C LEU A 94 15.77 -4.33 15.12
N GLY A 95 16.22 -4.21 16.37
CA GLY A 95 17.02 -3.06 16.80
C GLY A 95 18.35 -2.91 16.03
N ARG A 96 18.96 -4.01 15.59
CA ARG A 96 20.18 -3.97 14.76
C ARG A 96 19.85 -3.48 13.34
N ILE A 97 18.72 -3.92 12.78
CA ILE A 97 18.24 -3.44 11.47
C ILE A 97 17.93 -1.96 11.53
N LEU A 98 17.20 -1.50 12.56
CA LEU A 98 16.86 -0.08 12.76
C LEU A 98 18.11 0.81 12.84
N ARG A 99 19.15 0.37 13.56
CA ARG A 99 20.44 1.10 13.61
C ARG A 99 21.17 1.07 12.26
N ALA A 100 21.08 -0.02 11.51
CA ALA A 100 21.73 -0.13 10.20
C ALA A 100 21.10 0.79 9.13
N ILE A 101 19.84 1.17 9.29
CA ILE A 101 19.12 2.13 8.42
C ILE A 101 19.13 3.56 8.98
N ASP A 102 19.93 3.83 10.01
CA ASP A 102 19.99 5.10 10.74
C ASP A 102 18.65 5.62 11.32
N ALA A 103 17.73 4.71 11.67
CA ALA A 103 16.49 5.12 12.33
C ALA A 103 16.76 5.70 13.72
N LYS A 104 16.03 6.75 14.10
CA LYS A 104 16.16 7.44 15.39
C LYS A 104 14.97 7.11 16.32
N PRO A 105 15.19 6.87 17.62
CA PRO A 105 14.12 6.53 18.56
C PRO A 105 13.25 7.73 18.95
N VAL A 106 11.93 7.54 18.94
CA VAL A 106 10.90 8.51 19.40
C VAL A 106 10.24 7.99 20.67
N PHE A 107 10.02 8.87 21.65
CA PHE A 107 9.30 8.57 22.88
C PHE A 107 7.89 9.15 22.83
N ARG A 108 6.85 8.31 22.72
CA ARG A 108 5.46 8.78 22.68
C ARG A 108 4.84 8.80 24.08
N PRO A 109 3.86 9.69 24.34
CA PRO A 109 3.18 9.76 25.64
C PRO A 109 2.59 8.42 26.11
N GLN A 110 2.04 7.65 25.17
CA GLN A 110 1.39 6.35 25.40
C GLN A 110 2.35 5.18 25.66
N ASP A 111 3.66 5.32 25.41
CA ASP A 111 4.59 4.20 25.54
C ASP A 111 5.04 3.98 27.01
N ASN A 112 4.58 4.80 27.98
CA ASN A 112 4.88 4.74 29.42
C ASN A 112 6.38 4.58 29.78
N VAL A 113 7.28 5.15 28.96
CA VAL A 113 8.73 5.11 29.19
C VAL A 113 9.22 6.45 29.75
N GLY A 114 9.73 6.43 30.99
CA GLY A 114 10.35 7.60 31.63
C GLY A 114 9.36 8.67 32.10
N ASP A 115 9.85 9.63 32.88
CA ASP A 115 9.03 10.76 33.34
C ASP A 115 8.69 11.72 32.18
N LYS A 116 7.68 12.58 32.34
CA LYS A 116 7.22 13.54 31.33
C LYS A 116 8.36 14.47 30.86
N GLU A 117 9.20 14.93 31.77
CA GLU A 117 10.33 15.82 31.45
C GLU A 117 11.46 15.11 30.69
N GLU A 118 11.77 13.86 31.06
CA GLU A 118 12.77 13.06 30.33
C GLU A 118 12.33 12.81 28.88
N ARG A 119 11.04 12.49 28.67
CA ARG A 119 10.45 12.33 27.33
C ARG A 119 10.50 13.63 26.53
N LYS A 120 10.20 14.76 27.17
CA LYS A 120 10.27 16.08 26.53
C LYS A 120 11.70 16.38 26.08
N LYS A 121 12.69 16.17 26.95
CA LYS A 121 14.12 16.36 26.65
C LYS A 121 14.59 15.44 25.52
N ALA A 122 14.24 14.15 25.58
CA ALA A 122 14.60 13.18 24.55
C ALA A 122 13.98 13.52 23.18
N ASN A 123 12.71 13.95 23.15
CA ASN A 123 12.05 14.37 21.91
C ASN A 123 12.63 15.68 21.35
N SER A 124 13.02 16.62 22.20
CA SER A 124 13.74 17.82 21.75
C SER A 124 15.10 17.47 21.13
N GLY A 125 15.87 16.57 21.76
CA GLY A 125 17.14 16.09 21.20
C GLY A 125 16.97 15.31 19.88
N LEU A 126 15.86 14.58 19.73
CA LEU A 126 15.50 13.94 18.47
C LEU A 126 15.22 14.98 17.38
N ILE A 127 14.41 16.00 17.66
CA ILE A 127 14.11 17.07 16.70
C ILE A 127 15.43 17.70 16.26
N ASP A 128 16.27 18.12 17.20
CA ASP A 128 17.59 18.71 16.92
C ASP A 128 18.45 17.82 15.99
N THR A 129 18.52 16.51 16.28
CA THR A 129 19.26 15.55 15.46
C THR A 129 18.71 15.44 14.04
N LEU A 130 17.37 15.36 13.90
CA LEU A 130 16.72 15.24 12.60
C LEU A 130 16.84 16.54 11.81
N SER A 131 16.64 17.69 12.44
CA SER A 131 16.80 19.00 11.82
C SER A 131 18.22 19.22 11.33
N SER A 132 19.23 18.88 12.13
CA SER A 132 20.64 18.96 11.74
C SER A 132 20.95 18.03 10.56
N SER A 133 20.34 16.84 10.52
CA SER A 133 20.47 15.91 9.38
C SER A 133 19.88 16.52 8.11
N VAL A 134 18.66 17.06 8.20
CA VAL A 134 17.94 17.69 7.09
C VAL A 134 18.66 18.96 6.60
N ALA A 135 19.15 19.81 7.50
CA ALA A 135 19.94 21.00 7.16
C ALA A 135 21.23 20.66 6.41
N ASN A 136 21.75 19.44 6.58
CA ASN A 136 22.91 18.91 5.84
C ASN A 136 22.54 18.20 4.52
N GLY A 137 21.31 18.37 4.02
CA GLY A 137 20.86 17.76 2.75
C GLY A 137 20.35 16.33 2.88
N GLN A 138 20.21 15.79 4.10
CA GLN A 138 19.71 14.43 4.29
C GLN A 138 18.19 14.37 4.22
N ARG A 139 17.67 13.14 4.09
CA ARG A 139 16.24 12.86 3.91
C ARG A 139 15.69 12.17 5.15
N VAL A 140 14.62 12.72 5.71
CA VAL A 140 13.92 12.20 6.89
C VAL A 140 12.49 11.86 6.51
N ALA A 141 11.94 10.78 7.04
CA ALA A 141 10.51 10.47 6.94
C ALA A 141 9.85 10.47 8.31
N ILE A 142 8.69 11.13 8.37
CA ILE A 142 7.86 11.21 9.57
C ILE A 142 6.39 10.95 9.24
N PHE A 143 5.70 10.25 10.14
CA PHE A 143 4.26 10.06 10.06
C PHE A 143 3.62 11.00 11.10
N PRO A 144 3.08 12.17 10.70
CA PRO A 144 2.71 13.24 11.62
C PRO A 144 1.55 12.87 12.58
N GLU A 145 0.77 11.83 12.28
CA GLU A 145 -0.25 11.26 13.16
C GLU A 145 0.34 10.61 14.42
N GLY A 146 1.56 10.06 14.34
CA GLY A 146 2.24 9.36 15.43
C GLY A 146 1.65 8.00 15.82
N ILE A 147 0.61 7.54 15.12
CA ILE A 147 -0.08 6.25 15.30
C ILE A 147 -0.35 5.59 13.95
N THR A 148 -0.62 4.28 13.94
CA THR A 148 -1.10 3.55 12.76
C THR A 148 -2.60 3.32 12.91
N HIS A 149 -3.41 3.65 11.91
CA HIS A 149 -4.87 3.50 11.98
C HIS A 149 -5.49 2.93 10.71
N THR A 150 -6.73 2.44 10.81
CA THR A 150 -7.51 1.89 9.68
C THR A 150 -8.62 2.82 9.20
N LYS A 151 -8.66 4.08 9.66
CA LYS A 151 -9.64 5.07 9.21
C LYS A 151 -9.46 5.44 7.73
N ALA A 152 -10.55 5.88 7.08
CA ALA A 152 -10.57 6.33 5.69
C ALA A 152 -10.00 7.76 5.50
N HIS A 153 -9.60 8.43 6.59
CA HIS A 153 -9.02 9.76 6.62
C HIS A 153 -7.87 9.87 7.65
N PRO A 154 -6.92 10.80 7.44
CA PRO A 154 -5.87 11.12 8.42
C PRO A 154 -6.42 11.56 9.79
N VAL A 155 -5.77 11.14 10.87
CA VAL A 155 -6.09 11.58 12.24
C VAL A 155 -5.37 12.89 12.58
N LYS A 156 -5.72 13.53 13.71
CA LYS A 156 -5.06 14.74 14.24
C LYS A 156 -3.53 14.62 14.16
N MET A 157 -2.93 15.57 13.46
CA MET A 157 -1.48 15.64 13.24
C MET A 157 -0.78 16.37 14.38
N ARG A 158 0.48 15.98 14.61
CA ARG A 158 1.36 16.62 15.58
C ARG A 158 2.34 17.56 14.88
N THR A 159 2.77 18.60 15.57
CA THR A 159 3.68 19.65 15.07
C THR A 159 5.13 19.20 14.82
N GLY A 160 5.45 17.92 15.04
CA GLY A 160 6.83 17.42 14.94
C GLY A 160 7.48 17.63 13.56
N ALA A 161 6.72 17.45 12.48
CA ALA A 161 7.22 17.68 11.12
C ALA A 161 7.54 19.16 10.87
N ALA A 162 6.63 20.05 11.27
CA ALA A 162 6.82 21.50 11.15
C ALA A 162 8.00 22.01 11.99
N ARG A 163 8.17 21.50 13.21
CA ARG A 163 9.30 21.85 14.09
C ARG A 163 10.65 21.41 13.51
N ILE A 164 10.72 20.21 12.92
CA ILE A 164 11.93 19.75 12.23
C ILE A 164 12.23 20.65 11.04
N LEU A 165 11.21 21.00 10.24
CA LEU A 165 11.38 21.89 9.10
C LEU A 165 11.92 23.26 9.54
N LEU A 166 11.28 23.92 10.51
CA LEU A 166 11.68 25.26 10.99
C LEU A 166 13.13 25.29 11.47
N ASP A 167 13.50 24.37 12.37
CA ASP A 167 14.85 24.28 12.92
C ASP A 167 15.88 23.90 11.84
N SER A 168 15.50 23.07 10.86
CA SER A 168 16.37 22.73 9.74
C SER A 168 16.61 23.90 8.77
N ILE A 169 15.61 24.77 8.57
CA ILE A 169 15.77 25.99 7.76
C ILE A 169 16.75 26.94 8.45
N ARG A 170 16.56 27.23 9.73
CA ARG A 170 17.46 28.11 10.50
C ARG A 170 18.91 27.62 10.46
N LYS A 171 19.12 26.32 10.70
CA LYS A 171 20.45 25.71 10.62
C LYS A 171 21.05 25.74 9.22
N ALA A 172 20.23 25.56 8.18
CA ALA A 172 20.70 25.65 6.80
C ALA A 172 21.13 27.09 6.47
N ASP A 173 20.35 28.08 6.89
CA ASP A 173 20.66 29.51 6.71
C ASP A 173 21.95 29.90 7.46
N GLU A 174 22.12 29.45 8.71
CA GLU A 174 23.36 29.65 9.49
C GLU A 174 24.60 29.05 8.83
N MET A 175 24.43 27.94 8.09
CA MET A 175 25.51 27.23 7.39
C MET A 175 25.67 27.65 5.93
N ASP A 176 24.89 28.62 5.44
CA ASP A 176 24.82 29.02 4.02
C ASP A 176 24.58 27.82 3.08
N LYS A 177 23.59 26.98 3.43
CA LYS A 177 23.20 25.79 2.67
C LYS A 177 21.81 25.96 2.06
N PRO A 178 21.49 25.23 0.98
CA PRO A 178 20.15 25.23 0.41
C PRO A 178 19.08 24.87 1.46
N ARG A 179 18.04 25.71 1.56
CA ARG A 179 16.94 25.52 2.50
C ARG A 179 16.22 24.18 2.24
N PRO A 180 15.84 23.44 3.29
CA PRO A 180 15.18 22.15 3.14
C PRO A 180 13.70 22.26 2.75
N HIS A 181 13.14 21.12 2.33
CA HIS A 181 11.79 21.01 1.80
C HIS A 181 10.92 20.04 2.61
N LEU A 182 9.62 20.30 2.64
CA LEU A 182 8.60 19.40 3.18
C LEU A 182 7.78 18.80 2.05
N VAL A 183 7.79 17.48 1.89
CA VAL A 183 7.18 16.79 0.74
C VAL A 183 6.19 15.71 1.21
N PRO A 184 4.88 15.89 0.95
CA PRO A 184 3.89 14.87 1.22
C PRO A 184 3.99 13.68 0.25
N ILE A 185 3.84 12.48 0.80
CA ILE A 185 3.79 11.23 0.06
C ILE A 185 2.39 10.63 0.18
N GLY A 186 1.77 10.38 -0.97
CA GLY A 186 0.51 9.64 -1.07
C GLY A 186 0.77 8.14 -1.05
N LEU A 187 0.20 7.43 -0.07
CA LEU A 187 0.30 5.97 0.03
C LEU A 187 -1.09 5.36 -0.21
N HIS A 188 -1.29 4.75 -1.37
CA HIS A 188 -2.56 4.15 -1.75
C HIS A 188 -2.42 2.64 -1.80
N TYR A 189 -3.27 1.93 -1.07
CA TYR A 189 -3.36 0.48 -1.08
C TYR A 189 -4.71 0.04 -1.63
N SER A 190 -4.75 -0.98 -2.49
CA SER A 190 -6.03 -1.63 -2.80
C SER A 190 -6.56 -2.42 -1.60
N ASP A 191 -5.66 -3.06 -0.86
CA ASP A 191 -5.87 -3.54 0.51
C ASP A 191 -4.47 -3.74 1.14
N GLN A 192 -4.25 -3.11 2.30
CA GLN A 192 -2.93 -3.08 2.96
C GLN A 192 -2.63 -4.32 3.81
N HIS A 193 -3.63 -5.16 4.07
CA HIS A 193 -3.53 -6.36 4.91
C HIS A 193 -3.58 -7.66 4.12
N GLN A 194 -3.88 -7.59 2.82
CA GLN A 194 -3.92 -8.73 1.91
C GLN A 194 -2.65 -8.86 1.08
N PHE A 195 -2.17 -10.10 1.00
CA PHE A 195 -1.04 -10.46 0.17
C PHE A 195 -1.39 -10.33 -1.31
N ARG A 196 -0.43 -9.91 -2.14
CA ARG A 196 -0.53 -9.78 -3.60
C ARG A 196 -1.56 -8.76 -4.06
N GLU A 197 -1.80 -7.74 -3.24
CA GLU A 197 -2.56 -6.56 -3.61
C GLU A 197 -1.68 -5.50 -4.28
N ARG A 198 -2.24 -4.35 -4.60
CA ARG A 198 -1.60 -3.29 -5.39
C ARG A 198 -1.33 -2.08 -4.51
N VAL A 199 -0.24 -1.39 -4.81
CA VAL A 199 0.14 -0.16 -4.09
C VAL A 199 0.63 0.92 -5.06
N SER A 200 0.29 2.17 -4.76
CA SER A 200 0.84 3.34 -5.42
C SER A 200 1.49 4.24 -4.37
N LEU A 201 2.75 4.59 -4.58
CA LEU A 201 3.44 5.65 -3.86
C LEU A 201 3.54 6.86 -4.79
N GLN A 202 3.03 8.01 -4.33
CA GLN A 202 3.00 9.24 -5.13
C GLN A 202 3.77 10.33 -4.40
N VAL A 203 4.77 10.90 -5.05
CA VAL A 203 5.40 12.14 -4.60
C VAL A 203 4.46 13.28 -4.95
N ASN A 204 4.08 14.09 -3.96
CA ASN A 204 3.26 15.27 -4.20
C ASN A 204 4.13 16.53 -4.16
N ARG A 205 3.55 17.65 -4.59
CA ARG A 205 4.20 18.96 -4.53
C ARG A 205 4.79 19.25 -3.13
N ARG A 206 5.99 19.84 -3.11
CA ARG A 206 6.58 20.38 -1.87
C ARG A 206 5.65 21.44 -1.27
N LEU A 207 5.53 21.53 0.05
CA LEU A 207 4.78 22.61 0.69
C LEU A 207 5.57 23.92 0.62
N THR A 208 4.87 25.01 0.30
CA THR A 208 5.36 26.36 0.62
C THR A 208 5.01 26.66 2.07
N TYR A 209 5.82 27.48 2.72
CA TYR A 209 5.63 27.91 4.10
C TYR A 209 5.49 29.43 4.18
N PRO A 210 4.77 29.96 5.18
CA PRO A 210 4.70 31.40 5.43
C PRO A 210 6.07 31.95 5.87
N PRO A 211 6.28 33.29 5.80
CA PRO A 211 7.53 33.91 6.25
C PRO A 211 7.94 33.42 7.64
N LEU A 212 9.25 33.25 7.85
CA LEU A 212 9.78 32.68 9.08
C LEU A 212 9.53 33.63 10.26
N PRO A 213 9.45 33.13 11.50
CA PRO A 213 9.42 33.98 12.68
C PRO A 213 10.56 35.01 12.68
N GLY A 214 10.22 36.29 12.71
CA GLY A 214 11.16 37.41 12.65
C GLY A 214 11.42 38.00 11.25
N GLU A 215 10.86 37.41 10.19
CA GLU A 215 10.86 38.00 8.84
C GLU A 215 9.64 38.92 8.63
N ASP A 216 9.74 39.84 7.66
CA ASP A 216 8.63 40.72 7.30
C ASP A 216 7.41 39.91 6.82
N GLY A 217 6.25 40.15 7.45
CA GLY A 217 5.02 39.41 7.15
C GLY A 217 4.90 38.05 7.85
N ALA A 218 5.73 37.78 8.86
CA ALA A 218 5.57 36.63 9.72
C ALA A 218 4.23 36.63 10.47
N LEU A 219 3.80 35.44 10.89
CA LEU A 219 2.59 35.26 11.67
C LEU A 219 2.84 35.74 13.10
N GLU A 220 1.95 36.62 13.57
CA GLU A 220 2.03 37.18 14.92
C GLU A 220 1.16 36.35 15.89
N PRO A 221 1.71 35.93 17.04
CA PRO A 221 0.95 35.25 18.07
C PRO A 221 -0.08 36.15 18.74
N SER A 222 -1.15 35.53 19.25
CA SER A 222 -2.14 36.24 20.05
C SER A 222 -1.54 36.73 21.38
N SER A 223 -2.17 37.73 21.99
CA SER A 223 -1.74 38.25 23.30
C SER A 223 -1.74 37.18 24.39
N GLU A 224 -2.61 36.18 24.29
CA GLU A 224 -2.69 35.04 25.20
C GLU A 224 -1.50 34.08 25.01
N GLU A 225 -1.15 33.76 23.77
CA GLU A 225 0.00 32.88 23.46
C GLU A 225 1.34 33.51 23.86
N LEU A 226 1.48 34.82 23.66
CA LEU A 226 2.65 35.57 24.13
C LEU A 226 2.77 35.52 25.66
N ALA A 227 1.65 35.67 26.38
CA ALA A 227 1.64 35.58 27.83
C ALA A 227 1.99 34.18 28.35
N GLU A 228 1.56 33.12 27.65
CA GLU A 228 1.82 31.73 28.07
C GLU A 228 3.22 31.22 27.66
N HIS A 229 3.73 31.64 26.51
CA HIS A 229 4.88 31.01 25.88
C HIS A 229 6.06 31.96 25.59
N GLY A 230 5.90 33.27 25.80
CA GLY A 230 6.93 34.28 25.54
C GLY A 230 7.42 34.23 24.09
N ASP A 231 8.75 34.34 23.90
CA ASP A 231 9.36 34.35 22.57
C ASP A 231 9.11 33.07 21.75
N LEU A 232 8.86 31.94 22.43
CA LEU A 232 8.53 30.67 21.76
C LEU A 232 7.14 30.69 21.10
N ALA A 233 6.30 31.69 21.39
CA ALA A 233 4.97 31.82 20.81
C ALA A 233 5.03 31.94 19.27
N HIS A 234 5.97 32.72 18.73
CA HIS A 234 6.11 32.88 17.28
C HIS A 234 6.41 31.55 16.57
N ASP A 235 7.33 30.76 17.10
CA ASP A 235 7.68 29.43 16.57
C ASP A 235 6.50 28.46 16.63
N ARG A 236 5.70 28.54 17.70
CA ARG A 236 4.53 27.68 17.90
C ARG A 236 3.44 27.98 16.88
N VAL A 237 3.07 29.24 16.71
CA VAL A 237 2.05 29.66 15.75
C VAL A 237 2.44 29.29 14.33
N TRP A 238 3.71 29.53 13.95
CA TRP A 238 4.22 29.11 12.65
C TRP A 238 4.13 27.58 12.47
N CYS A 239 4.52 26.81 13.48
CA CYS A 239 4.45 25.35 13.43
C CYS A 239 3.02 24.81 13.37
N GLU A 240 2.08 25.48 14.03
CA GLU A 240 0.66 25.13 14.00
C GLU A 240 0.06 25.39 12.62
N GLU A 241 0.33 26.56 12.03
CA GLU A 241 -0.12 26.88 10.68
C GLU A 241 0.46 25.90 9.64
N MET A 242 1.77 25.61 9.73
CA MET A 242 2.39 24.61 8.86
C MET A 242 1.81 23.21 9.05
N THR A 243 1.38 22.87 10.27
CA THR A 243 0.72 21.59 10.55
C THR A 243 -0.69 21.55 9.96
N ASN A 244 -1.42 22.68 9.96
CA ASN A 244 -2.74 22.79 9.33
C ASN A 244 -2.63 22.67 7.81
N LEU A 245 -1.69 23.39 7.19
CA LEU A 245 -1.41 23.26 5.75
C LEU A 245 -1.05 21.81 5.38
N LEU A 246 -0.20 21.19 6.17
CA LEU A 246 0.16 19.77 5.99
C LEU A 246 -1.03 18.85 6.15
N HIS A 247 -1.94 19.13 7.09
CA HIS A 247 -3.13 18.34 7.32
C HIS A 247 -4.02 18.29 6.08
N THR A 248 -4.35 19.46 5.52
CA THR A 248 -5.16 19.54 4.31
C THR A 248 -4.47 18.88 3.12
N GLU A 249 -3.16 19.09 2.95
CA GLU A 249 -2.43 18.44 1.86
C GLU A 249 -2.42 16.91 1.98
N ILE A 250 -2.19 16.34 3.16
CA ILE A 250 -2.23 14.88 3.34
C ILE A 250 -3.64 14.33 3.11
N GLN A 251 -4.71 15.04 3.52
CA GLN A 251 -6.09 14.64 3.23
C GLN A 251 -6.35 14.57 1.73
N ARG A 252 -5.96 15.63 1.00
CA ARG A 252 -6.08 15.71 -0.46
C ARG A 252 -5.29 14.61 -1.16
N CYS A 253 -4.02 14.46 -0.81
CA CYS A 253 -3.09 13.50 -1.42
C CYS A 253 -3.55 12.04 -1.24
N ASN A 254 -4.11 11.68 -0.08
CA ASN A 254 -4.49 10.29 0.22
C ASN A 254 -5.92 9.93 -0.18
N GLN A 255 -6.63 10.87 -0.79
CA GLN A 255 -8.04 10.75 -1.14
C GLN A 255 -8.92 10.41 0.07
N ALA A 256 -8.75 11.14 1.16
CA ALA A 256 -9.49 10.94 2.39
C ALA A 256 -11.01 11.03 2.16
N GLN A 257 -11.77 10.16 2.81
CA GLN A 257 -13.24 10.14 2.82
C GLN A 257 -13.73 9.96 4.26
N GLU A 258 -15.00 10.30 4.50
CA GLU A 258 -15.63 10.12 5.82
C GLU A 258 -15.69 8.63 6.18
N THR A 259 -16.16 7.80 5.23
CA THR A 259 -16.29 6.36 5.42
C THR A 259 -15.57 5.53 4.35
N TRP A 260 -15.36 4.24 4.63
CA TRP A 260 -14.86 3.28 3.64
C TRP A 260 -15.88 2.95 2.56
N GLU A 261 -17.18 3.06 2.87
CA GLU A 261 -18.26 2.83 1.92
C GLU A 261 -18.25 3.90 0.82
N ASP A 262 -18.13 5.19 1.20
CA ASP A 262 -18.03 6.29 0.24
C ASP A 262 -16.81 6.14 -0.66
N ARG A 263 -15.69 5.74 -0.07
CA ARG A 263 -14.48 5.42 -0.84
C ARG A 263 -14.76 4.30 -1.83
N GLU A 264 -15.39 3.21 -1.40
CA GLU A 264 -15.72 2.10 -2.30
C GLU A 264 -16.64 2.54 -3.46
N LEU A 265 -17.63 3.40 -3.19
CA LEU A 265 -18.53 3.96 -4.19
C LEU A 265 -17.76 4.74 -5.26
N VAL A 266 -16.84 5.64 -4.88
CA VAL A 266 -15.98 6.38 -5.83
C VAL A 266 -15.16 5.41 -6.70
N TRP A 267 -14.56 4.38 -6.10
CA TRP A 267 -13.74 3.40 -6.84
C TRP A 267 -14.56 2.54 -7.82
N ARG A 268 -15.83 2.28 -7.49
CA ARG A 268 -16.78 1.56 -8.36
C ARG A 268 -17.31 2.48 -9.47
N ALA A 269 -17.67 3.72 -9.17
CA ALA A 269 -18.08 4.71 -10.15
C ALA A 269 -16.98 4.93 -11.21
N ARG A 270 -15.72 5.12 -10.76
CA ARG A 270 -14.54 5.16 -11.64
C ARG A 270 -14.45 3.93 -12.55
N ARG A 271 -14.71 2.73 -12.02
CA ARG A 271 -14.67 1.50 -12.84
C ARG A 271 -15.73 1.53 -13.93
N MET A 272 -16.95 1.97 -13.61
CA MET A 272 -18.06 2.09 -14.56
C MET A 272 -17.75 3.10 -15.67
N ILE A 273 -17.25 4.28 -15.31
CA ILE A 273 -16.87 5.32 -16.26
C ILE A 273 -15.75 4.82 -17.18
N HIS A 274 -14.72 4.16 -16.64
CA HIS A 274 -13.62 3.58 -17.44
C HIS A 274 -14.16 2.57 -18.47
N THR A 275 -15.08 1.72 -18.06
CA THR A 275 -15.68 0.74 -18.96
C THR A 275 -16.55 1.36 -20.04
N ALA A 276 -17.30 2.43 -19.73
CA ALA A 276 -18.10 3.15 -20.72
C ALA A 276 -17.23 3.90 -21.74
N ARG A 277 -16.17 4.59 -21.29
CA ARG A 277 -15.28 5.37 -22.16
C ARG A 277 -14.41 4.52 -23.08
N SER A 278 -13.94 3.36 -22.60
CA SER A 278 -13.06 2.50 -23.41
C SER A 278 -13.82 1.65 -24.44
N GLY A 279 -15.15 1.68 -24.46
CA GLY A 279 -15.98 0.91 -25.37
C GLY A 279 -15.64 -0.58 -25.36
N ASP A 280 -15.49 -1.18 -26.55
CA ASP A 280 -15.28 -2.61 -26.68
C ASP A 280 -13.89 -3.11 -26.27
N GLU A 281 -12.86 -2.26 -26.36
CA GLU A 281 -11.46 -2.60 -26.06
C GLU A 281 -10.97 -2.09 -24.70
N VAL A 282 -11.69 -2.42 -23.61
CA VAL A 282 -11.22 -2.09 -22.25
C VAL A 282 -9.89 -2.78 -21.96
N LYS A 283 -8.81 -1.99 -21.96
CA LYS A 283 -7.52 -2.42 -21.45
C LYS A 283 -7.50 -2.31 -19.92
N PRO A 284 -6.88 -3.28 -19.22
CA PRO A 284 -6.65 -3.16 -17.79
C PRO A 284 -5.68 -2.02 -17.53
N ILE A 285 -6.10 -1.04 -16.73
CA ILE A 285 -5.27 0.06 -16.29
C ILE A 285 -4.37 -0.35 -15.12
N THR A 286 -3.25 0.33 -15.01
CA THR A 286 -2.35 0.29 -13.86
C THR A 286 -3.03 0.86 -12.61
N PHE A 287 -2.43 0.63 -11.45
CA PHE A 287 -3.00 1.07 -10.19
C PHE A 287 -2.90 2.58 -10.02
N HIS A 288 -1.82 3.24 -10.46
CA HIS A 288 -1.74 4.70 -10.40
C HIS A 288 -2.79 5.38 -11.29
N GLU A 289 -3.03 4.88 -12.52
CA GLU A 289 -4.13 5.37 -13.37
C GLU A 289 -5.49 5.19 -12.69
N ALA A 290 -5.66 4.10 -11.94
CA ALA A 290 -6.88 3.87 -11.17
C ALA A 290 -7.00 4.85 -10.00
N VAL A 291 -5.90 5.19 -9.31
CA VAL A 291 -5.87 6.21 -8.25
C VAL A 291 -6.18 7.59 -8.83
N LEU A 292 -5.59 7.97 -9.96
CA LEU A 292 -5.89 9.24 -10.64
C LEU A 292 -7.35 9.30 -11.10
N GLY A 293 -7.87 8.22 -11.69
CA GLY A 293 -9.28 8.14 -12.07
C GLY A 293 -10.22 8.29 -10.86
N SER A 294 -9.84 7.73 -9.70
CA SER A 294 -10.59 7.91 -8.44
C SER A 294 -10.58 9.36 -7.99
N ARG A 295 -9.42 10.05 -8.05
CA ARG A 295 -9.28 11.48 -7.75
C ARG A 295 -10.20 12.33 -8.64
N ARG A 296 -10.25 12.04 -9.95
CA ARG A 296 -11.11 12.73 -10.92
C ARG A 296 -12.59 12.57 -10.63
N VAL A 297 -13.02 11.34 -10.34
CA VAL A 297 -14.43 11.05 -10.00
C VAL A 297 -14.82 11.77 -8.71
N ARG A 298 -13.97 11.73 -7.69
CA ARG A 298 -14.20 12.46 -6.44
C ARG A 298 -14.34 13.97 -6.67
N ALA A 299 -13.41 14.58 -7.42
CA ALA A 299 -13.44 16.01 -7.70
C ALA A 299 -14.72 16.42 -8.45
N ALA A 300 -15.11 15.68 -9.49
CA ALA A 300 -16.35 15.93 -10.22
C ALA A 300 -17.60 15.71 -9.35
N TRP A 301 -17.60 14.69 -8.50
CA TRP A 301 -18.72 14.39 -7.60
C TRP A 301 -18.94 15.49 -6.55
N GLN A 302 -17.85 15.92 -5.89
CA GLN A 302 -17.89 17.00 -4.90
C GLN A 302 -18.25 18.35 -5.54
N TYR A 303 -17.73 18.63 -6.74
CA TYR A 303 -18.13 19.81 -7.51
C TYR A 303 -19.64 19.79 -7.79
N LEU A 304 -20.18 18.66 -8.24
CA LEU A 304 -21.61 18.54 -8.48
C LEU A 304 -22.43 18.69 -7.20
N ALA A 305 -22.00 18.11 -6.08
CA ALA A 305 -22.71 18.21 -4.81
C ALA A 305 -22.88 19.68 -4.35
N GLN A 306 -21.94 20.56 -4.70
CA GLN A 306 -22.00 21.99 -4.36
C GLN A 306 -22.80 22.83 -5.37
N ASN A 307 -22.74 22.48 -6.67
CA ASN A 307 -23.36 23.27 -7.73
C ASN A 307 -24.76 22.81 -8.13
N ASP A 308 -25.07 21.52 -7.96
CA ASP A 308 -26.35 20.88 -8.29
C ASP A 308 -26.62 19.70 -7.33
N PRO A 309 -27.01 20.01 -6.07
CA PRO A 309 -27.19 19.01 -5.02
C PRO A 309 -28.35 18.04 -5.32
N GLU A 310 -29.39 18.49 -6.01
CA GLU A 310 -30.54 17.64 -6.37
C GLU A 310 -30.11 16.52 -7.33
N ARG A 311 -29.41 16.88 -8.42
CA ARG A 311 -28.89 15.89 -9.36
C ARG A 311 -27.85 14.97 -8.73
N ASN A 312 -27.01 15.50 -7.83
CA ASN A 312 -26.04 14.68 -7.09
C ASN A 312 -26.75 13.59 -6.27
N LEU A 313 -27.76 13.97 -5.46
CA LEU A 313 -28.51 13.04 -4.61
C LEU A 313 -29.27 12.00 -5.43
N GLU A 314 -29.87 12.40 -6.55
CA GLU A 314 -30.58 11.49 -7.45
C GLU A 314 -29.62 10.41 -8.00
N MET A 315 -28.45 10.83 -8.52
CA MET A 315 -27.45 9.91 -9.05
C MET A 315 -26.85 9.03 -7.96
N GLU A 316 -26.60 9.56 -6.77
CA GLU A 316 -26.11 8.79 -5.63
C GLU A 316 -27.08 7.66 -5.30
N THR A 317 -28.37 7.98 -5.21
CA THR A 317 -29.44 7.03 -4.89
C THR A 317 -29.54 5.94 -5.95
N LYS A 318 -29.56 6.32 -7.24
CA LYS A 318 -29.58 5.36 -8.35
C LYS A 318 -28.35 4.46 -8.34
N PHE A 319 -27.17 5.03 -8.11
CA PHE A 319 -25.91 4.29 -8.08
C PHE A 319 -25.84 3.31 -6.90
N LYS A 320 -26.21 3.74 -5.68
CA LYS A 320 -26.28 2.87 -4.49
C LYS A 320 -27.27 1.73 -4.69
N LYS A 321 -28.44 2.00 -5.29
CA LYS A 321 -29.43 0.96 -5.62
C LYS A 321 -28.87 -0.07 -6.61
N HIS A 322 -28.35 0.39 -7.75
CA HIS A 322 -27.74 -0.48 -8.78
C HIS A 322 -26.58 -1.31 -8.20
N HIS A 323 -25.79 -0.71 -7.33
CA HIS A 323 -24.72 -1.39 -6.61
C HIS A 323 -25.26 -2.55 -5.76
N SER A 324 -26.28 -2.29 -4.93
CA SER A 324 -26.88 -3.31 -4.06
C SER A 324 -27.45 -4.48 -4.87
N GLU A 325 -28.11 -4.20 -5.99
CA GLU A 325 -28.62 -5.21 -6.91
C GLU A 325 -27.49 -6.07 -7.51
N MET A 326 -26.40 -5.45 -7.96
CA MET A 326 -25.22 -6.17 -8.48
C MET A 326 -24.57 -7.07 -7.42
N GLU A 327 -24.56 -6.65 -6.15
CA GLU A 327 -24.06 -7.45 -5.04
C GLU A 327 -24.97 -8.63 -4.71
N HIS A 328 -26.28 -8.40 -4.63
CA HIS A 328 -27.27 -9.45 -4.40
C HIS A 328 -27.22 -10.50 -5.50
N ILE A 329 -27.13 -10.06 -6.76
CA ILE A 329 -26.95 -10.98 -7.89
C ILE A 329 -25.58 -11.65 -7.77
N GLY A 330 -24.54 -10.97 -7.29
CA GLY A 330 -23.17 -11.48 -7.21
C GLY A 330 -22.46 -11.37 -8.55
N LEU A 331 -22.65 -10.26 -9.25
CA LEU A 331 -21.95 -9.92 -10.49
C LEU A 331 -21.04 -8.71 -10.26
N ARG A 332 -19.94 -8.66 -11.00
CA ARG A 332 -19.06 -7.50 -11.06
C ARG A 332 -19.28 -6.73 -12.36
N SER A 333 -18.99 -5.43 -12.39
CA SER A 333 -19.22 -4.56 -13.57
C SER A 333 -18.58 -5.11 -14.86
N TRP A 334 -17.35 -5.65 -14.78
CA TRP A 334 -16.67 -6.24 -15.96
C TRP A 334 -17.27 -7.60 -16.39
N GLU A 335 -18.06 -8.23 -15.54
CA GLU A 335 -18.74 -9.48 -15.87
C GLU A 335 -19.97 -9.26 -16.77
N LEU A 336 -20.48 -8.03 -16.84
CA LEU A 336 -21.61 -7.62 -17.68
C LEU A 336 -21.31 -7.60 -19.19
N ARG A 337 -20.02 -7.66 -19.59
CA ARG A 337 -19.61 -7.56 -20.99
C ARG A 337 -19.45 -8.91 -21.68
N ASP A 338 -19.42 -8.95 -23.01
CA ASP A 338 -19.07 -10.15 -23.80
C ASP A 338 -19.90 -11.41 -23.43
N ARG A 339 -21.20 -11.26 -23.12
CA ARG A 339 -22.05 -12.38 -22.70
C ARG A 339 -21.97 -13.54 -23.69
N GLU A 340 -22.11 -13.27 -24.99
CA GLU A 340 -22.06 -14.29 -26.04
C GLU A 340 -20.77 -15.11 -26.03
N LYS A 341 -19.62 -14.43 -25.91
CA LYS A 341 -18.32 -15.11 -25.79
C LYS A 341 -18.25 -15.95 -24.52
N LYS A 342 -18.77 -15.43 -23.39
CA LYS A 342 -18.77 -16.08 -22.09
C LYS A 342 -19.68 -17.31 -22.03
N ILE A 343 -20.83 -17.30 -22.70
CA ILE A 343 -21.78 -18.44 -22.75
C ILE A 343 -21.45 -19.45 -23.86
N SER A 344 -20.45 -19.18 -24.71
CA SER A 344 -20.07 -20.07 -25.80
C SER A 344 -19.64 -21.47 -25.33
N LYS A 345 -19.97 -22.52 -26.10
CA LYS A 345 -19.52 -23.90 -25.84
C LYS A 345 -17.99 -24.00 -25.79
N LYS A 346 -17.29 -23.22 -26.62
CA LYS A 346 -15.82 -23.13 -26.63
C LYS A 346 -15.27 -22.58 -25.31
N ALA A 347 -15.89 -21.53 -24.76
CA ALA A 347 -15.50 -20.99 -23.46
C ALA A 347 -15.73 -21.99 -22.32
N PHE A 348 -16.87 -22.70 -22.35
CA PHE A 348 -17.15 -23.77 -21.39
C PHE A 348 -16.07 -24.86 -21.44
N LEU A 349 -15.83 -25.45 -22.62
CA LEU A 349 -14.87 -26.54 -22.80
C LEU A 349 -13.45 -26.12 -22.38
N LYS A 350 -13.02 -24.91 -22.77
CA LYS A 350 -11.72 -24.35 -22.35
C LYS A 350 -11.60 -24.26 -20.84
N ASN A 351 -12.59 -23.66 -20.16
CA ASN A 351 -12.54 -23.52 -18.70
C ASN A 351 -12.64 -24.87 -18.00
N MET A 352 -13.43 -25.81 -18.51
CA MET A 352 -13.52 -27.17 -17.99
C MET A 352 -12.18 -27.91 -18.09
N ILE A 353 -11.51 -27.88 -19.24
CA ILE A 353 -10.17 -28.48 -19.41
C ILE A 353 -9.17 -27.85 -18.45
N LEU A 354 -9.13 -26.52 -18.34
CA LEU A 354 -8.24 -25.82 -17.41
C LEU A 354 -8.53 -26.17 -15.96
N TRP A 355 -9.81 -26.33 -15.61
CA TRP A 355 -10.24 -26.74 -14.27
C TRP A 355 -9.78 -28.17 -13.96
N ILE A 356 -10.09 -29.14 -14.83
CA ILE A 356 -9.68 -30.54 -14.67
C ILE A 356 -8.15 -30.64 -14.58
N TRP A 357 -7.42 -30.02 -15.53
CA TRP A 357 -5.96 -30.01 -15.53
C TRP A 357 -5.40 -29.46 -14.22
N SER A 358 -5.89 -28.31 -13.76
CA SER A 358 -5.42 -27.69 -12.52
C SER A 358 -5.74 -28.57 -11.31
N ALA A 359 -6.94 -29.15 -11.26
CA ALA A 359 -7.37 -30.04 -10.19
C ALA A 359 -6.51 -31.33 -10.13
N SER A 360 -6.22 -31.94 -11.28
CA SER A 360 -5.39 -33.16 -11.34
C SER A 360 -3.98 -32.92 -10.79
N TRP A 361 -3.31 -31.84 -11.20
CA TRP A 361 -2.00 -31.48 -10.64
C TRP A 361 -2.07 -31.08 -9.17
N MET A 362 -3.21 -30.54 -8.75
CA MET A 362 -3.45 -30.20 -7.36
C MET A 362 -3.69 -31.42 -6.46
N LEU A 363 -3.97 -32.61 -7.00
CA LEU A 363 -4.02 -33.86 -6.24
C LEU A 363 -2.66 -34.56 -6.15
N GLY A 364 -1.68 -34.10 -6.93
CA GLY A 364 -0.36 -34.71 -7.04
C GLY A 364 0.71 -34.12 -6.10
N ILE A 365 1.97 -34.42 -6.42
CA ILE A 365 3.15 -34.07 -5.61
C ILE A 365 3.26 -32.56 -5.32
N VAL A 366 2.81 -31.70 -6.23
CA VAL A 366 2.90 -30.25 -6.09
C VAL A 366 2.11 -29.75 -4.89
N THR A 367 0.85 -30.13 -4.75
CA THR A 367 0.03 -29.68 -3.61
C THR A 367 0.44 -30.36 -2.33
N TRP A 368 0.70 -31.66 -2.33
CA TRP A 368 1.09 -32.35 -1.09
C TRP A 368 2.41 -31.80 -0.54
N SER A 369 3.40 -31.57 -1.40
CA SER A 369 4.64 -30.92 -0.97
C SER A 369 4.42 -29.46 -0.55
N ALA A 370 3.56 -28.71 -1.25
CA ALA A 370 3.20 -27.36 -0.82
C ALA A 370 2.53 -27.35 0.56
N MET A 371 1.58 -28.26 0.82
CA MET A 371 0.89 -28.38 2.09
C MET A 371 1.86 -28.73 3.21
N ILE A 372 2.69 -29.76 3.04
CA ILE A 372 3.72 -30.12 4.04
C ILE A 372 4.65 -28.94 4.32
N GLY A 373 5.12 -28.27 3.26
CA GLY A 373 6.05 -27.14 3.37
C GLY A 373 5.43 -25.83 3.87
N THR A 374 4.10 -25.72 4.04
CA THR A 374 3.46 -24.41 4.35
C THR A 374 2.36 -24.46 5.41
N ILE A 375 1.69 -25.60 5.62
CA ILE A 375 0.48 -25.67 6.46
C ILE A 375 0.74 -25.26 7.91
N VAL A 376 1.86 -25.67 8.50
CA VAL A 376 2.18 -25.37 9.91
C VAL A 376 2.42 -23.87 10.11
N PRO A 377 3.34 -23.20 9.38
CA PRO A 377 3.48 -21.75 9.44
C PRO A 377 2.18 -21.01 9.15
N TYR A 378 1.43 -21.44 8.12
CA TYR A 378 0.18 -20.80 7.73
C TYR A 378 -0.87 -20.84 8.84
N MET A 379 -1.10 -22.03 9.43
CA MET A 379 -2.08 -22.21 10.50
C MET A 379 -1.66 -21.47 11.77
N PHE A 380 -0.38 -21.45 12.11
CA PHE A 380 0.13 -20.69 13.24
C PHE A 380 -0.10 -19.18 13.04
N ILE A 381 0.27 -18.63 11.88
CA ILE A 381 0.05 -17.22 11.57
C ILE A 381 -1.44 -16.88 11.61
N ARG A 382 -2.30 -17.75 11.05
CA ARG A 382 -3.75 -17.58 11.09
C ARG A 382 -4.27 -17.55 12.53
N LEU A 383 -3.81 -18.45 13.39
CA LEU A 383 -4.18 -18.50 14.81
C LEU A 383 -3.77 -17.20 15.52
N VAL A 384 -2.53 -16.76 15.35
CA VAL A 384 -2.02 -15.53 15.95
C VAL A 384 -2.83 -14.32 15.50
N ILE A 385 -3.19 -14.24 14.21
CA ILE A 385 -4.00 -13.14 13.68
C ILE A 385 -5.41 -13.19 14.26
N ILE A 386 -6.06 -14.36 14.37
CA ILE A 386 -7.39 -14.48 14.98
C ILE A 386 -7.37 -14.02 16.43
N ILE A 387 -6.32 -14.35 17.18
CA ILE A 387 -6.16 -13.91 18.57
C ILE A 387 -5.98 -12.40 18.63
N GLN A 388 -5.09 -11.85 17.81
CA GLN A 388 -4.78 -10.42 17.84
C GLN A 388 -5.91 -9.56 17.29
N SER A 389 -6.60 -9.99 16.23
CA SER A 389 -7.71 -9.24 15.61
C SER A 389 -8.91 -9.01 16.54
N LYS A 390 -8.94 -9.65 17.71
CA LYS A 390 -9.92 -9.34 18.76
C LYS A 390 -9.67 -7.99 19.43
N ASN A 391 -8.43 -7.49 19.39
CA ASN A 391 -8.07 -6.19 19.92
C ASN A 391 -8.02 -5.15 18.78
N GLU A 392 -8.91 -4.17 18.81
CA GLU A 392 -9.03 -3.11 17.79
C GLU A 392 -7.72 -2.37 17.55
N GLU A 393 -6.91 -2.17 18.59
CA GLU A 393 -5.60 -1.49 18.48
C GLU A 393 -4.63 -2.20 17.54
N THR A 394 -4.81 -3.50 17.30
CA THR A 394 -3.90 -4.31 16.46
C THR A 394 -4.34 -4.40 15.01
N HIS A 395 -5.54 -3.92 14.66
CA HIS A 395 -6.10 -4.06 13.31
C HIS A 395 -5.19 -3.43 12.25
N SER A 396 -4.67 -2.24 12.53
CA SER A 396 -3.75 -1.53 11.64
C SER A 396 -2.42 -2.25 11.45
N ALA A 397 -2.04 -3.17 12.36
CA ALA A 397 -0.81 -3.93 12.30
C ALA A 397 -0.95 -5.31 11.62
N ILE A 398 -2.16 -5.76 11.23
CA ILE A 398 -2.40 -7.12 10.73
C ILE A 398 -1.51 -7.48 9.53
N GLY A 399 -1.42 -6.58 8.55
CA GLY A 399 -0.56 -6.78 7.36
C GLY A 399 0.92 -6.91 7.74
N SER A 400 1.38 -6.04 8.63
CA SER A 400 2.75 -6.06 9.15
C SER A 400 3.08 -7.36 9.90
N MET A 401 2.15 -7.85 10.72
CA MET A 401 2.30 -9.10 11.45
C MET A 401 2.35 -10.31 10.52
N LYS A 402 1.45 -10.38 9.52
CA LYS A 402 1.48 -11.41 8.47
C LYS A 402 2.86 -11.47 7.82
N LEU A 403 3.40 -10.33 7.41
CA LEU A 403 4.69 -10.24 6.75
C LEU A 403 5.82 -10.69 7.69
N LEU A 404 5.91 -10.11 8.90
CA LEU A 404 6.98 -10.38 9.85
C LEU A 404 7.01 -11.85 10.29
N TYR A 405 5.87 -12.40 10.67
CA TYR A 405 5.79 -13.81 11.05
C TYR A 405 6.08 -14.74 9.86
N SER A 406 5.69 -14.36 8.64
CA SER A 406 6.00 -15.17 7.45
C SER A 406 7.49 -15.22 7.17
N VAL A 407 8.19 -14.07 7.24
CA VAL A 407 9.64 -14.00 7.01
C VAL A 407 10.41 -14.81 8.06
N ALA A 408 9.91 -14.89 9.30
CA ALA A 408 10.55 -15.66 10.35
C ALA A 408 10.23 -17.17 10.28
N LEU A 409 8.95 -17.54 10.19
CA LEU A 409 8.51 -18.92 10.43
C LEU A 409 8.71 -19.84 9.23
N TYR A 410 8.52 -19.36 8.00
CA TYR A 410 8.64 -20.22 6.82
C TYR A 410 10.06 -20.77 6.63
N PRO A 411 11.13 -19.96 6.71
CA PRO A 411 12.49 -20.50 6.59
C PRO A 411 12.83 -21.52 7.69
N ILE A 412 12.43 -21.25 8.94
CA ILE A 412 12.64 -22.18 10.06
C ILE A 412 11.93 -23.50 9.78
N TRP A 413 10.67 -23.44 9.36
CA TRP A 413 9.88 -24.62 9.01
C TRP A 413 10.46 -25.38 7.83
N TRP A 414 10.91 -24.69 6.78
CA TRP A 414 11.54 -25.33 5.62
C TRP A 414 12.83 -26.04 5.99
N ILE A 415 13.68 -25.45 6.84
CA ILE A 415 14.90 -26.11 7.32
C ILE A 415 14.53 -27.37 8.13
N PHE A 416 13.63 -27.22 9.09
CA PHE A 416 13.19 -28.34 9.94
C PHE A 416 12.60 -29.49 9.10
N THR A 417 11.59 -29.19 8.27
CA THR A 417 10.93 -30.21 7.44
C THR A 417 11.86 -30.84 6.42
N SER A 418 12.79 -30.08 5.85
CA SER A 418 13.78 -30.62 4.92
C SER A 418 14.68 -31.65 5.57
N ILE A 419 15.20 -31.35 6.77
CA ILE A 419 16.05 -32.26 7.53
C ILE A 419 15.24 -33.50 7.93
N SER A 420 14.05 -33.31 8.50
CA SER A 420 13.21 -34.42 8.95
C SER A 420 12.80 -35.33 7.80
N ILE A 421 12.31 -34.78 6.69
CA ILE A 421 11.83 -35.56 5.55
C ILE A 421 13.01 -36.14 4.75
N GLY A 422 14.10 -35.41 4.59
CA GLY A 422 15.30 -35.91 3.94
C GLY A 422 15.89 -37.10 4.69
N TRP A 423 16.02 -37.00 6.01
CA TRP A 423 16.42 -38.13 6.86
C TRP A 423 15.43 -39.29 6.74
N LEU A 424 14.13 -39.00 6.84
CA LEU A 424 13.09 -40.03 6.79
C LEU A 424 13.09 -40.80 5.45
N LEU A 425 13.30 -40.13 4.32
CA LEU A 425 13.25 -40.76 2.99
C LEU A 425 14.54 -41.50 2.61
N ALA A 426 15.71 -41.00 3.03
CA ALA A 426 16.99 -41.45 2.48
C ALA A 426 18.00 -41.96 3.52
N SER A 427 17.72 -41.83 4.83
CA SER A 427 18.57 -42.43 5.86
C SER A 427 18.39 -43.95 5.91
N LYS A 428 19.50 -44.68 5.98
CA LYS A 428 19.49 -46.14 6.19
C LYS A 428 18.87 -46.54 7.54
N ASN A 429 18.92 -45.63 8.52
CA ASN A 429 18.37 -45.85 9.87
C ASN A 429 16.91 -45.37 9.98
N SER A 430 16.28 -45.01 8.87
CA SER A 430 14.88 -44.59 8.86
C SER A 430 13.97 -45.81 8.92
N PHE A 431 12.92 -45.73 9.74
CA PHE A 431 11.88 -46.76 9.82
C PHE A 431 11.15 -46.99 8.49
N LEU A 432 11.18 -46.02 7.55
CA LEU A 432 10.57 -46.20 6.23
C LEU A 432 11.30 -47.24 5.37
N GLN A 433 12.57 -47.54 5.66
CA GLN A 433 13.33 -48.55 4.92
C GLN A 433 12.85 -49.97 5.23
N ASP A 434 12.22 -50.18 6.38
CA ASP A 434 11.67 -51.47 6.80
C ASP A 434 10.24 -51.71 6.27
N VAL A 435 9.63 -50.71 5.61
CA VAL A 435 8.28 -50.82 5.05
C VAL A 435 8.35 -51.28 3.60
N GLU A 436 7.72 -52.41 3.29
CA GLU A 436 7.55 -52.92 1.91
C GLU A 436 6.57 -52.03 1.12
N LEU A 437 7.05 -50.88 0.66
CA LEU A 437 6.26 -49.99 -0.20
C LEU A 437 6.36 -50.46 -1.67
N PRO A 438 5.22 -50.57 -2.39
CA PRO A 438 5.25 -50.94 -3.80
C PRO A 438 5.91 -49.84 -4.62
N GLY A 439 7.09 -50.13 -5.18
CA GLY A 439 7.79 -49.29 -6.14
C GLY A 439 9.29 -49.17 -5.91
N TYR A 440 10.03 -48.82 -6.98
CA TYR A 440 11.49 -48.69 -6.95
C TYR A 440 12.00 -47.35 -6.38
N ILE A 441 11.11 -46.46 -5.95
CA ILE A 441 11.44 -45.07 -5.62
C ILE A 441 12.19 -44.96 -4.29
N LEU A 442 11.71 -45.61 -3.22
CA LEU A 442 12.39 -45.56 -1.91
C LEU A 442 13.77 -46.23 -1.92
N PRO A 443 13.94 -47.44 -2.51
CA PRO A 443 15.26 -48.03 -2.67
C PRO A 443 16.21 -47.13 -3.45
N ALA A 444 15.74 -46.48 -4.52
CA ALA A 444 16.56 -45.54 -5.31
C ALA A 444 16.98 -44.30 -4.49
N LEU A 445 16.08 -43.75 -3.66
CA LEU A 445 16.36 -42.60 -2.81
C LEU A 445 17.33 -42.93 -1.66
N ALA A 446 17.34 -44.16 -1.15
CA ALA A 446 18.25 -44.61 -0.09
C ALA A 446 19.73 -44.60 -0.51
N PHE A 447 20.03 -44.59 -1.82
CA PHE A 447 21.39 -44.43 -2.34
C PHE A 447 21.88 -42.98 -2.31
N ILE A 448 20.98 -42.00 -2.19
CA ILE A 448 21.33 -40.59 -2.15
C ILE A 448 21.59 -40.19 -0.69
N PRO A 449 22.70 -39.50 -0.37
CA PRO A 449 22.92 -38.99 0.98
C PRO A 449 21.75 -38.13 1.45
N TRP A 450 21.16 -38.47 2.60
CA TRP A 450 20.02 -37.74 3.14
C TRP A 450 20.23 -36.23 3.34
N PRO A 451 21.44 -35.70 3.61
CA PRO A 451 21.66 -34.25 3.65
C PRO A 451 21.48 -33.60 2.28
N LEU A 452 21.84 -34.31 1.20
CA LEU A 452 21.63 -33.82 -0.17
C LEU A 452 20.13 -33.80 -0.52
N VAL A 453 19.38 -34.84 -0.13
CA VAL A 453 17.92 -34.86 -0.27
C VAL A 453 17.29 -33.70 0.52
N SER A 454 17.76 -33.44 1.74
CA SER A 454 17.32 -32.31 2.56
C SER A 454 17.58 -30.97 1.87
N LEU A 455 18.76 -30.78 1.25
CA LEU A 455 19.07 -29.54 0.52
C LEU A 455 18.16 -29.35 -0.71
N ILE A 456 17.87 -30.42 -1.44
CA ILE A 456 16.93 -30.40 -2.57
C ILE A 456 15.53 -30.00 -2.08
N LEU A 457 15.07 -30.61 -0.98
CA LEU A 457 13.77 -30.32 -0.37
C LEU A 457 13.67 -28.86 0.10
N LEU A 458 14.73 -28.32 0.69
CA LEU A 458 14.80 -26.93 1.15
C LEU A 458 14.50 -25.93 0.04
N VAL A 459 14.98 -26.22 -1.17
CA VAL A 459 14.69 -25.41 -2.38
C VAL A 459 13.33 -25.77 -2.98
N TRP A 460 12.90 -27.03 -2.90
CA TRP A 460 11.64 -27.51 -3.45
C TRP A 460 10.41 -26.93 -2.75
N TRP A 461 10.38 -26.81 -1.42
CA TRP A 461 9.21 -26.32 -0.67
C TRP A 461 8.67 -24.96 -1.15
N PRO A 462 9.50 -23.90 -1.30
CA PRO A 462 8.99 -22.63 -1.83
C PRO A 462 8.56 -22.73 -3.30
N ILE A 463 9.20 -23.58 -4.10
CA ILE A 463 8.85 -23.78 -5.51
C ILE A 463 7.48 -24.44 -5.62
N SER A 464 7.24 -25.52 -4.87
CA SER A 464 5.97 -26.24 -4.88
C SER A 464 4.84 -25.37 -4.35
N ALA A 465 5.08 -24.57 -3.29
CA ALA A 465 4.12 -23.59 -2.80
C ALA A 465 3.73 -22.57 -3.88
N ARG A 466 4.70 -22.04 -4.62
CA ARG A 466 4.45 -21.11 -5.73
C ARG A 466 3.69 -21.77 -6.89
N LEU A 467 4.03 -23.00 -7.23
CA LEU A 467 3.33 -23.77 -8.27
C LEU A 467 1.88 -24.06 -7.84
N HIS A 468 1.66 -24.45 -6.59
CA HIS A 468 0.34 -24.66 -6.02
C HIS A 468 -0.52 -23.39 -6.11
N LEU A 469 0.01 -22.22 -5.72
CA LEU A 469 -0.71 -20.95 -5.85
C LEU A 469 -1.10 -20.63 -7.29
N LYS A 470 -0.23 -20.90 -8.27
CA LYS A 470 -0.55 -20.72 -9.70
C LYS A 470 -1.65 -21.68 -10.17
N LEU A 471 -1.60 -22.94 -9.74
CA LEU A 471 -2.64 -23.93 -10.07
C LEU A 471 -3.97 -23.55 -9.43
N PHE A 472 -3.96 -23.15 -8.16
CA PHE A 472 -5.14 -22.70 -7.43
C PHE A 472 -5.75 -21.45 -8.07
N GLU A 473 -4.94 -20.46 -8.46
CA GLU A 473 -5.41 -19.28 -9.19
C GLU A 473 -6.13 -19.67 -10.50
N ARG A 474 -5.55 -20.59 -11.27
CA ARG A 474 -6.16 -21.09 -12.51
C ARG A 474 -7.46 -21.84 -12.24
N LEU A 475 -7.46 -22.72 -11.24
CA LEU A 475 -8.65 -23.46 -10.80
C LEU A 475 -9.78 -22.53 -10.38
N CYS A 476 -9.50 -21.53 -9.54
CA CYS A 476 -10.50 -20.55 -9.11
C CYS A 476 -11.05 -19.72 -10.28
N LYS A 477 -10.18 -19.28 -11.20
CA LYS A 477 -10.59 -18.53 -12.39
C LYS A 477 -11.46 -19.36 -13.31
N SER A 478 -11.07 -20.60 -13.61
CA SER A 478 -11.86 -21.48 -14.47
C SER A 478 -13.19 -21.85 -13.81
N TRP A 479 -13.20 -22.15 -12.52
CA TRP A 479 -14.40 -22.42 -11.76
C TRP A 479 -15.37 -21.24 -11.74
N ARG A 480 -14.87 -20.02 -11.49
CA ARG A 480 -15.66 -18.79 -11.57
C ARG A 480 -16.29 -18.62 -12.95
N ASN A 481 -15.53 -18.84 -14.02
CA ASN A 481 -16.04 -18.73 -15.38
C ASN A 481 -17.12 -19.80 -15.69
N LEU A 482 -16.98 -21.02 -15.17
CA LEU A 482 -17.99 -22.08 -15.31
C LEU A 482 -19.28 -21.74 -14.54
N ARG A 483 -19.17 -21.21 -13.32
CA ARG A 483 -20.32 -20.71 -12.55
C ARG A 483 -21.00 -19.56 -13.27
N LEU A 484 -20.22 -18.60 -13.78
CA LEU A 484 -20.74 -17.48 -14.56
C LEU A 484 -21.45 -17.97 -15.83
N TRP A 485 -20.87 -18.94 -16.54
CA TRP A 485 -21.49 -19.57 -17.71
C TRP A 485 -22.87 -20.15 -17.39
N SER A 486 -23.00 -20.86 -16.26
CA SER A 486 -24.27 -21.45 -15.81
C SER A 486 -25.29 -20.35 -15.47
N LYS A 487 -24.86 -19.37 -14.67
CA LYS A 487 -25.68 -18.25 -14.21
C LYS A 487 -26.21 -17.39 -15.36
N LEU A 488 -25.39 -17.09 -16.36
CA LEU A 488 -25.81 -16.30 -17.53
C LEU A 488 -26.82 -17.03 -18.43
N ARG A 489 -27.05 -18.34 -18.19
CA ARG A 489 -28.01 -19.18 -18.90
C ARG A 489 -29.24 -19.55 -18.07
N SER A 490 -29.27 -19.27 -16.77
CA SER A 490 -30.36 -19.71 -15.88
C SER A 490 -31.68 -18.96 -16.09
N GLY A 491 -31.66 -17.82 -16.81
CA GLY A 491 -32.84 -16.97 -17.00
C GLY A 491 -33.26 -16.20 -15.74
N GLN A 492 -32.51 -16.29 -14.65
CA GLN A 492 -32.83 -15.64 -13.37
C GLN A 492 -32.46 -14.14 -13.31
N VAL A 493 -31.77 -13.63 -14.33
CA VAL A 493 -31.28 -12.26 -14.39
C VAL A 493 -31.77 -11.65 -15.70
N GLU A 494 -32.58 -10.60 -15.61
CA GLU A 494 -32.98 -9.76 -16.74
C GLU A 494 -31.75 -9.02 -17.27
N TRP A 495 -31.04 -9.68 -18.19
CA TRP A 495 -29.69 -9.30 -18.58
C TRP A 495 -29.65 -8.02 -19.41
N GLN A 496 -30.66 -7.82 -20.26
CA GLN A 496 -30.75 -6.65 -21.12
C GLN A 496 -30.95 -5.40 -20.27
N ASP A 497 -31.95 -5.42 -19.39
CA ASP A 497 -32.24 -4.35 -18.45
C ASP A 497 -31.02 -4.02 -17.56
N LEU A 498 -30.34 -5.04 -17.04
CA LEU A 498 -29.16 -4.84 -16.20
C LEU A 498 -28.01 -4.17 -16.96
N ILE A 499 -27.76 -4.55 -18.22
CA ILE A 499 -26.74 -3.91 -19.06
C ILE A 499 -27.16 -2.48 -19.40
N GLU A 500 -28.41 -2.28 -19.79
CA GLU A 500 -28.92 -0.98 -20.21
C GLU A 500 -28.84 0.02 -19.06
N MET A 501 -29.33 -0.36 -17.88
CA MET A 501 -29.20 0.43 -16.66
C MET A 501 -27.73 0.69 -16.30
N HIS A 502 -26.85 -0.32 -16.39
CA HIS A 502 -25.43 -0.14 -16.10
C HIS A 502 -24.75 0.84 -17.07
N HIS A 503 -25.06 0.75 -18.36
CA HIS A 503 -24.53 1.64 -19.39
C HIS A 503 -25.09 3.05 -19.27
N GLN A 504 -26.38 3.19 -18.99
CA GLN A 504 -27.03 4.48 -18.77
C GLN A 504 -26.39 5.19 -17.58
N LEU A 505 -26.30 4.53 -16.42
CA LEU A 505 -25.64 5.10 -15.24
C LEU A 505 -24.18 5.44 -15.48
N ALA A 506 -23.45 4.60 -16.23
CA ALA A 506 -22.05 4.88 -16.55
C ALA A 506 -21.89 6.11 -17.46
N LYS A 507 -22.80 6.30 -18.43
CA LYS A 507 -22.84 7.50 -19.29
C LYS A 507 -23.26 8.74 -18.51
N GLU A 508 -24.30 8.65 -17.69
CA GLU A 508 -24.75 9.74 -16.82
C GLU A 508 -23.61 10.20 -15.90
N MET A 509 -22.93 9.28 -15.22
CA MET A 509 -21.78 9.60 -14.38
C MET A 509 -20.60 10.16 -15.19
N ALA A 510 -20.34 9.65 -16.39
CA ALA A 510 -19.29 10.18 -17.26
C ALA A 510 -19.59 11.61 -17.70
N SER A 511 -20.87 11.94 -17.94
CA SER A 511 -21.33 13.27 -18.36
C SER A 511 -21.12 14.35 -17.31
N ILE A 512 -21.08 13.99 -16.01
CA ILE A 512 -20.76 14.95 -14.93
C ILE A 512 -19.38 15.57 -15.16
N GLY A 513 -18.41 14.74 -15.56
CA GLY A 513 -17.05 15.18 -15.84
C GLY A 513 -16.85 15.70 -17.26
N GLU A 514 -17.85 15.61 -18.14
CA GLU A 514 -17.75 16.16 -19.50
C GLU A 514 -17.87 17.68 -19.43
N GLY A 515 -16.91 18.37 -20.05
CA GLY A 515 -16.83 19.82 -19.97
C GLY A 515 -16.18 20.36 -18.70
N LEU A 516 -15.75 19.51 -17.75
CA LEU A 516 -14.93 19.95 -16.60
C LEU A 516 -13.43 19.77 -16.89
N ILE A 517 -12.63 20.67 -16.33
CA ILE A 517 -11.17 20.48 -16.18
C ILE A 517 -10.96 19.73 -14.88
N LEU A 518 -10.43 18.51 -14.96
CA LEU A 518 -10.29 17.58 -13.83
C LEU A 518 -8.82 17.16 -13.62
N PRO A 519 -8.46 16.63 -12.43
CA PRO A 519 -7.10 16.18 -12.13
C PRO A 519 -6.48 15.32 -13.24
N GLY A 520 -5.30 15.71 -13.70
CA GLY A 520 -4.55 15.03 -14.76
C GLY A 520 -4.96 15.42 -16.19
N ASP A 521 -5.87 16.38 -16.38
CA ASP A 521 -6.02 17.05 -17.68
C ASP A 521 -4.82 17.97 -17.97
N PRO A 522 -4.44 18.21 -19.24
CA PRO A 522 -3.29 19.05 -19.59
C PRO A 522 -3.36 20.49 -19.08
N ASP A 523 -4.59 21.00 -18.94
CA ASP A 523 -4.96 22.33 -18.46
C ASP A 523 -5.28 22.36 -16.96
N TRP A 524 -5.21 21.21 -16.27
CA TRP A 524 -5.42 21.13 -14.83
C TRP A 524 -4.32 21.87 -14.06
N ARG A 525 -4.75 22.72 -13.13
CA ARG A 525 -3.86 23.36 -12.15
C ARG A 525 -4.25 22.84 -10.77
N ASP A 526 -3.28 22.29 -10.05
CA ASP A 526 -3.54 21.82 -8.69
C ASP A 526 -4.02 22.97 -7.79
N PRO A 527 -4.98 22.71 -6.89
CA PRO A 527 -5.57 23.73 -6.03
C PRO A 527 -4.49 24.41 -5.18
N PRO A 528 -4.61 25.68 -4.76
CA PRO A 528 -3.68 26.27 -3.78
C PRO A 528 -3.55 25.41 -2.51
N TYR A 529 -2.51 25.63 -1.69
CA TYR A 529 -2.39 24.90 -0.42
C TYR A 529 -3.59 25.18 0.47
N GLY A 530 -4.09 24.14 1.14
CA GLY A 530 -5.29 24.27 1.99
C GLY A 530 -6.62 24.21 1.24
N LYS A 531 -6.61 24.00 -0.09
CA LYS A 531 -7.80 23.88 -0.93
C LYS A 531 -7.96 22.46 -1.49
N GLU A 532 -9.21 22.02 -1.60
CA GLU A 532 -9.56 20.70 -2.15
C GLU A 532 -9.65 20.73 -3.68
N ASP A 533 -9.57 19.54 -4.31
CA ASP A 533 -9.60 19.42 -5.77
C ASP A 533 -10.86 20.05 -6.38
N TRP A 534 -12.03 19.85 -5.76
CA TRP A 534 -13.30 20.32 -6.30
C TRP A 534 -13.44 21.86 -6.32
N GLU A 535 -12.70 22.58 -5.46
CA GLU A 535 -12.78 24.05 -5.38
C GLU A 535 -12.15 24.75 -6.60
N VAL A 536 -11.29 24.06 -7.34
CA VAL A 536 -10.63 24.57 -8.55
C VAL A 536 -11.09 23.86 -9.83
N VAL A 537 -12.13 23.03 -9.72
CA VAL A 537 -12.81 22.47 -10.88
C VAL A 537 -13.57 23.59 -11.59
N HIS A 538 -13.28 23.76 -12.88
CA HIS A 538 -13.91 24.76 -13.72
C HIS A 538 -14.37 24.14 -15.04
N LEU A 539 -15.31 24.81 -15.71
CA LEU A 539 -15.75 24.43 -17.04
C LEU A 539 -14.64 24.70 -18.06
N ARG A 540 -14.40 23.74 -18.97
CA ARG A 540 -13.59 23.95 -20.17
C ARG A 540 -14.26 25.04 -20.98
N THR A 541 -13.54 26.13 -21.18
CA THR A 541 -13.94 27.15 -22.14
C THR A 541 -13.91 26.52 -23.53
N SER A 542 -15.06 26.53 -24.21
CA SER A 542 -15.28 25.93 -25.53
C SER A 542 -14.44 26.57 -26.62
#